data_AF-A0A7K2M3B2-F1
#
_entry.id   AF-A0A7K2M3B2-F1
#
_cell.length_a   1.000
_cell.length_b   1.000
_cell.length_c   1.000
_cell.angle_alpha   90.00
_cell.angle_beta   90.00
_cell.angle_gamma   90.00
#
_symmetry.space_group_name_H-M   'P 1'
#
loop_
_entity.id
_entity.type
_entity.pdbx_description
1 polymer ?
#
loop_
_entity_poly.entity_id
_entity_poly.type
_entity_poly.pdbx_seq_one_letter_code
_entity_poly.pdbx_strand_id
1 'polypeptide(L)'
;DDGVNADKTRDVWIAEQGGRIGFDTFGYETELPDPPFWARPRQERLDHFLRFIDGGRRIRQVLASADANCSPLGWPGVKGHTVNYLFDQLVPDLRAAGLDEAAIRTIFVTNPAEFLTLQK
;
A
#
# COMPACT_ATOMS: atom_id res chain seq x y z
N ASP A 1 -2.63 -5.76 -4.64
CA ASP A 1 -3.78 -4.87 -4.85
C ASP A 1 -4.27 -5.16 -6.27
N ASP A 2 -5.42 -5.84 -6.43
CA ASP A 2 -5.79 -6.48 -7.72
C ASP A 2 -6.69 -5.59 -8.60
N GLY A 3 -6.58 -4.26 -8.43
CA GLY A 3 -7.35 -3.27 -9.21
C GLY A 3 -8.83 -3.63 -9.28
N VAL A 4 -9.37 -3.80 -10.50
CA VAL A 4 -10.78 -4.14 -10.76
C VAL A 4 -11.25 -5.48 -10.19
N ASN A 5 -10.34 -6.35 -9.74
CA ASN A 5 -10.64 -7.65 -9.14
C ASN A 5 -10.43 -7.67 -7.61
N ALA A 6 -10.20 -6.52 -6.98
CA ALA A 6 -9.95 -6.43 -5.55
C ALA A 6 -11.08 -7.04 -4.69
N ASP A 7 -12.33 -6.99 -5.16
CA ASP A 7 -13.50 -7.60 -4.50
C ASP A 7 -13.55 -9.13 -4.63
N LYS A 8 -12.92 -9.69 -5.66
CA LYS A 8 -12.86 -11.13 -5.94
C LYS A 8 -11.62 -11.80 -5.36
N THR A 9 -10.60 -11.02 -5.03
CA THR A 9 -9.33 -11.52 -4.52
C THR A 9 -9.48 -12.00 -3.09
N ARG A 10 -9.10 -13.27 -2.84
CA ARG A 10 -9.12 -13.86 -1.49
C ARG A 10 -7.85 -13.50 -0.72
N ASP A 11 -7.60 -12.21 -0.54
CA ASP A 11 -6.42 -11.66 0.13
C ASP A 11 -6.20 -12.25 1.54
N VAL A 12 -7.25 -12.34 2.35
CA VAL A 12 -7.21 -12.93 3.70
C VAL A 12 -6.79 -14.41 3.64
N TRP A 13 -7.34 -15.18 2.69
CA TRP A 13 -6.99 -16.60 2.56
C TRP A 13 -5.51 -16.79 2.21
N ILE A 14 -4.97 -15.97 1.29
CA ILE A 14 -3.53 -16.00 0.94
C ILE A 14 -2.67 -15.70 2.18
N ALA A 15 -3.07 -14.71 2.97
CA ALA A 15 -2.39 -14.36 4.21
C ALA A 15 -2.43 -15.50 5.24
N GLU A 16 -3.58 -16.18 5.37
CA GLU A 16 -3.76 -17.35 6.23
C GLU A 16 -2.89 -18.55 5.81
N GLN A 17 -2.50 -18.65 4.53
CA GLN A 17 -1.54 -19.65 4.06
C GLN A 17 -0.08 -19.28 4.38
N GLY A 18 0.15 -18.17 5.08
CA GLY A 18 1.49 -17.66 5.40
C GLY A 18 2.02 -16.63 4.40
N GLY A 19 1.23 -16.25 3.39
CA GLY A 19 1.62 -15.24 2.40
C GLY A 19 1.77 -13.83 2.98
N ARG A 20 2.49 -12.98 2.25
CA ARG A 20 2.46 -11.52 2.40
C ARG A 20 1.64 -10.92 1.27
N ILE A 21 0.79 -9.93 1.59
CA ILE A 21 -0.07 -9.28 0.62
C ILE A 21 0.53 -7.93 0.22
N GLY A 22 0.80 -7.79 -1.07
CA GLY A 22 1.21 -6.53 -1.69
C GLY A 22 0.04 -5.56 -1.79
N PHE A 23 0.16 -4.43 -1.11
CA PHE A 23 -0.62 -3.22 -1.33
C PHE A 23 0.30 -2.19 -1.96
N ASP A 24 0.68 -2.47 -3.21
CA ASP A 24 1.76 -1.82 -3.91
C ASP A 24 1.31 -0.74 -4.87
N THR A 25 0.00 -0.56 -5.11
CA THR A 25 -0.48 0.43 -6.09
C THR A 25 -1.06 1.72 -5.46
N PHE A 26 -0.59 2.10 -4.27
CA PHE A 26 -0.89 3.43 -3.74
C PHE A 26 -0.26 4.49 -4.63
N GLY A 27 -1.04 5.49 -5.06
CA GLY A 27 -0.67 6.46 -6.09
C GLY A 27 -1.16 6.08 -7.51
N TYR A 28 -1.96 5.02 -7.63
CA TYR A 28 -2.77 4.71 -8.81
C TYR A 28 -4.26 4.92 -8.54
N GLU A 29 -4.61 6.12 -8.08
CA GLU A 29 -5.98 6.51 -7.78
C GLU A 29 -6.63 7.29 -8.90
N THR A 30 -7.96 7.22 -8.97
CA THR A 30 -8.78 7.94 -9.97
C THR A 30 -8.68 9.47 -9.87
N GLU A 31 -8.24 9.96 -8.72
CA GLU A 31 -8.07 11.37 -8.37
C GLU A 31 -6.77 11.96 -8.93
N LEU A 32 -5.84 11.12 -9.39
CA LEU A 32 -4.58 11.56 -10.00
C LEU A 32 -4.73 11.77 -11.52
N PRO A 33 -3.90 12.64 -12.13
CA PRO A 33 -3.91 12.83 -13.58
C PRO A 33 -3.56 11.53 -14.32
N ASP A 34 -4.24 11.30 -15.44
CA ASP A 34 -4.03 10.16 -16.35
C ASP A 34 -4.03 8.79 -15.63
N PRO A 35 -5.08 8.47 -14.83
CA PRO A 35 -5.10 7.24 -14.07
C PRO A 35 -5.22 6.03 -15.01
N PRO A 36 -4.58 4.89 -14.69
CA PRO A 36 -4.74 3.68 -15.48
C PRO A 36 -6.19 3.17 -15.43
N PHE A 37 -6.61 2.37 -16.41
CA PHE A 37 -7.98 1.85 -16.47
C PHE A 37 -8.39 0.99 -15.26
N TRP A 38 -7.40 0.46 -14.52
CA TRP A 38 -7.58 -0.35 -13.30
C TRP A 38 -7.43 0.48 -12.02
N ALA A 39 -7.29 1.79 -12.13
CA ALA A 39 -7.27 2.69 -10.98
C ALA A 39 -8.54 2.54 -10.14
N ARG A 40 -8.42 2.83 -8.85
CA ARG A 40 -9.53 2.80 -7.90
C ARG A 40 -9.55 4.09 -7.09
N PRO A 41 -10.70 4.50 -6.55
CA PRO A 41 -10.76 5.66 -5.66
C PRO A 41 -9.82 5.52 -4.47
N ARG A 42 -9.20 6.64 -4.07
CA ARG A 42 -8.23 6.65 -2.97
C ARG A 42 -8.80 6.10 -1.67
N GLN A 43 -9.98 6.57 -1.32
CA GLN A 43 -10.64 6.12 -0.10
C GLN A 43 -10.93 4.62 -0.13
N GLU A 44 -11.35 4.08 -1.28
CA GLU A 44 -11.61 2.64 -1.38
C GLU A 44 -10.35 1.78 -1.25
N ARG A 45 -9.20 2.25 -1.77
CA ARG A 45 -7.91 1.55 -1.57
C ARG A 45 -7.50 1.60 -0.11
N LEU A 46 -7.63 2.75 0.53
CA LEU A 46 -7.34 2.91 1.95
C LEU A 46 -8.24 2.03 2.81
N ASP A 47 -9.55 2.04 2.56
CA ASP A 47 -10.53 1.22 3.28
C ASP A 47 -10.25 -0.28 3.09
N HIS A 48 -9.85 -0.69 1.89
CA HIS A 48 -9.41 -2.07 1.64
C HIS A 48 -8.18 -2.42 2.49
N PHE A 49 -7.15 -1.57 2.48
CA PHE A 49 -5.95 -1.77 3.30
C PHE A 49 -6.28 -1.84 4.80
N LEU A 50 -7.07 -0.90 5.32
CA LEU A 50 -7.47 -0.83 6.73
C LEU A 50 -8.33 -2.05 7.14
N ARG A 51 -9.29 -2.44 6.30
CA ARG A 51 -10.08 -3.66 6.49
C ARG A 51 -9.22 -4.91 6.47
N PHE A 52 -8.19 -4.96 5.62
CA PHE A 52 -7.28 -6.08 5.57
C PHE A 52 -6.47 -6.19 6.86
N ILE A 53 -5.84 -5.11 7.35
CA ILE A 53 -5.03 -5.15 8.58
C ILE A 53 -5.86 -5.38 9.85
N ASP A 54 -7.14 -5.00 9.83
CA ASP A 54 -8.18 -5.42 10.80
C ASP A 54 -7.80 -5.17 12.26
N GLY A 55 -7.73 -3.88 12.59
CA GLY A 55 -7.34 -3.43 13.93
C GLY A 55 -5.91 -3.84 14.31
N GLY A 56 -5.06 -4.17 13.34
CA GLY A 56 -3.68 -4.59 13.55
C GLY A 56 -3.47 -6.11 13.57
N ARG A 57 -4.52 -6.93 13.55
CA ARG A 57 -4.41 -8.40 13.57
C ARG A 57 -3.55 -8.97 12.44
N ARG A 58 -3.54 -8.30 11.28
CA ARG A 58 -2.79 -8.72 10.08
C ARG A 58 -1.74 -7.71 9.65
N ILE A 59 -1.35 -6.79 10.53
CA ILE A 59 -0.39 -5.73 10.19
C ILE A 59 0.97 -6.29 9.77
N ARG A 60 1.38 -7.46 10.27
CA ARG A 60 2.64 -8.11 9.88
C ARG A 60 2.57 -8.85 8.53
N GLN A 61 1.40 -8.89 7.89
CA GLN A 61 1.19 -9.62 6.63
C GLN A 61 1.16 -8.69 5.41
N VAL A 62 1.24 -7.37 5.58
CA VAL A 62 1.21 -6.41 4.47
C VAL A 62 2.60 -6.01 4.01
N LEU A 63 2.74 -5.80 2.71
CA LEU A 63 3.85 -5.06 2.09
C LEU A 63 3.22 -3.91 1.32
N ALA A 64 3.38 -2.68 1.82
CA ALA A 64 2.80 -1.49 1.18
C ALA A 64 3.86 -0.76 0.35
N SER A 65 3.48 -0.32 -0.85
CA SER A 65 4.37 0.39 -1.76
C SER A 65 3.57 1.27 -2.73
N ALA A 66 4.32 1.94 -3.61
CA ALA A 66 3.79 2.77 -4.68
C ALA A 66 3.78 2.03 -6.03
N ASP A 67 4.71 1.12 -6.34
CA ASP A 67 4.84 0.59 -7.72
C ASP A 67 5.14 1.73 -8.72
N ALA A 68 5.92 2.72 -8.28
CA ALA A 68 6.39 3.80 -9.14
C ALA A 68 7.46 3.27 -10.10
N ASN A 69 7.21 3.37 -11.40
CA ASN A 69 8.02 2.72 -12.44
C ASN A 69 8.89 3.68 -13.29
N CYS A 70 8.35 4.82 -13.72
CA CYS A 70 8.98 5.69 -14.73
C CYS A 70 9.55 7.00 -14.17
N SER A 71 9.18 7.38 -12.94
CA SER A 71 9.46 8.68 -12.32
C SER A 71 9.70 8.57 -10.80
N PRO A 72 10.55 7.64 -10.32
CA PRO A 72 10.29 6.94 -9.07
C PRO A 72 10.38 7.78 -7.80
N LEU A 73 11.19 8.84 -7.68
CA LEU A 73 11.32 9.59 -6.41
C LEU A 73 10.71 11.01 -6.40
N GLY A 74 9.95 11.43 -7.41
CA GLY A 74 9.10 12.64 -7.30
C GLY A 74 9.81 14.01 -7.22
N TRP A 75 10.79 14.26 -8.07
CA TRP A 75 11.47 15.57 -8.15
C TRP A 75 10.58 16.68 -8.73
N PRO A 76 10.88 17.95 -8.42
CA PRO A 76 10.15 19.09 -8.98
C PRO A 76 10.05 19.02 -10.51
N GLY A 77 8.81 19.12 -11.02
CA GLY A 77 8.51 19.08 -12.45
C GLY A 77 8.24 17.69 -13.03
N VAL A 78 8.45 16.63 -12.25
CA VAL A 78 8.12 15.26 -12.66
C VAL A 78 6.63 15.02 -12.51
N LYS A 79 5.98 14.68 -13.62
CA LYS A 79 4.56 14.30 -13.66
C LYS A 79 4.42 12.78 -13.48
N GLY A 80 3.30 12.38 -12.90
CA GLY A 80 2.92 10.98 -12.76
C GLY A 80 3.21 10.42 -11.37
N HIS A 81 3.05 9.10 -11.28
CA HIS A 81 3.08 8.36 -10.04
C HIS A 81 4.50 8.15 -9.50
N THR A 82 4.74 8.47 -8.22
CA THR A 82 6.07 8.49 -7.59
C THR A 82 6.05 7.97 -6.14
N VAL A 83 7.20 7.55 -5.63
CA VAL A 83 7.40 7.08 -4.24
C VAL A 83 7.07 8.16 -3.22
N ASN A 84 7.17 9.46 -3.56
CA ASN A 84 6.81 10.54 -2.64
C ASN A 84 5.34 10.49 -2.21
N TYR A 85 4.48 9.86 -3.01
CA TYR A 85 3.09 9.60 -2.62
C TYR A 85 2.97 8.90 -1.27
N LEU A 86 3.91 8.00 -0.94
CA LEU A 86 3.92 7.31 0.35
C LEU A 86 4.03 8.30 1.50
N PHE A 87 4.84 9.35 1.35
CA PHE A 87 5.12 10.33 2.39
C PHE A 87 4.11 11.49 2.39
N ASP A 88 3.73 11.97 1.21
CA ASP A 88 2.87 13.15 1.04
C ASP A 88 1.39 12.82 1.26
N GLN A 89 0.99 11.58 0.99
CA GLN A 89 -0.41 11.18 0.96
C GLN A 89 -0.69 9.98 1.87
N LEU A 90 -0.07 8.83 1.61
CA LEU A 90 -0.43 7.59 2.30
C LEU A 90 -0.13 7.63 3.80
N VAL A 91 1.08 8.01 4.22
CA VAL A 91 1.42 8.07 5.64
C VAL A 91 0.52 9.05 6.41
N PRO A 92 0.24 10.28 5.91
CA PRO A 92 -0.79 11.15 6.49
C PRO A 92 -2.17 10.50 6.59
N ASP A 93 -2.63 9.79 5.56
CA ASP A 93 -3.93 9.10 5.58
C ASP A 93 -3.98 8.00 6.66
N LEU A 94 -2.90 7.22 6.80
CA LEU A 94 -2.80 6.18 7.82
C LEU A 94 -2.84 6.78 9.23
N ARG A 95 -2.17 7.92 9.45
CA ARG A 95 -2.24 8.67 10.71
C ARG A 95 -3.65 9.18 10.98
N ALA A 96 -4.30 9.76 9.96
CA ALA A 96 -5.68 10.25 10.07
C ALA A 96 -6.67 9.11 10.35
N ALA A 97 -6.39 7.90 9.85
CA ALA A 97 -7.14 6.68 10.15
C ALA A 97 -6.83 6.08 11.53
N GLY A 98 -5.95 6.69 12.32
CA GLY A 98 -5.66 6.31 13.70
C GLY A 98 -4.53 5.30 13.86
N LEU A 99 -3.73 5.03 12.83
CA LEU A 99 -2.51 4.22 12.99
C LEU A 99 -1.43 5.05 13.69
N ASP A 100 -0.83 4.46 14.72
CA ASP A 100 0.31 5.06 15.41
C ASP A 100 1.62 4.86 14.64
N GLU A 101 2.67 5.54 15.10
CA GLU A 101 4.00 5.45 14.47
C GLU A 101 4.60 4.03 14.55
N ALA A 102 4.23 3.23 15.55
CA ALA A 102 4.69 1.85 15.66
C ALA A 102 4.07 0.95 14.58
N ALA A 103 2.78 1.14 14.29
CA ALA A 103 2.06 0.50 13.20
C ALA A 103 2.65 0.91 11.84
N ILE A 104 2.84 2.21 11.61
CA ILE A 104 3.43 2.75 10.38
C ILE A 104 4.86 2.21 10.18
N ARG A 105 5.68 2.20 11.23
CA ARG A 105 7.02 1.60 11.20
C ARG A 105 6.97 0.10 10.90
N THR A 106 5.99 -0.61 11.43
CA THR A 106 5.82 -2.04 11.13
C THR A 106 5.57 -2.24 9.64
N ILE A 107 4.67 -1.45 9.05
CA ILE A 107 4.30 -1.53 7.63
C ILE A 107 5.48 -1.22 6.71
N PHE A 108 6.20 -0.11 6.95
CA PHE A 108 7.19 0.40 5.99
C PHE A 108 8.65 0.08 6.32
N VAL A 109 8.94 -0.42 7.52
CA VAL A 109 10.32 -0.76 7.94
C VAL A 109 10.42 -2.23 8.31
N THR A 110 9.64 -2.68 9.29
CA THR A 110 9.78 -4.04 9.83
C THR A 110 9.40 -5.10 8.79
N ASN A 111 8.21 -5.01 8.22
CA ASN A 111 7.71 -6.00 7.27
C ASN A 111 8.60 -6.17 6.03
N PRO A 112 9.00 -5.09 5.31
CA PRO A 112 9.89 -5.24 4.16
C PRO A 112 11.28 -5.74 4.57
N ALA A 113 11.83 -5.31 5.72
CA ALA A 113 13.11 -5.82 6.20
C ALA A 113 13.06 -7.33 6.49
N GLU A 114 12.03 -7.79 7.20
CA GLU A 114 11.83 -9.23 7.48
C GLU A 114 11.63 -10.03 6.18
N PHE A 115 10.90 -9.48 5.21
CA PHE A 115 10.60 -10.18 3.95
C PHE A 115 11.79 -10.25 2.99
N LEU A 116 12.55 -9.17 2.84
CA LEU A 116 13.64 -9.07 1.88
C LEU A 116 14.98 -9.60 2.40
N THR A 117 15.09 -9.81 3.72
CA THR A 117 16.33 -10.34 4.32
C THR A 117 16.36 -11.86 4.21
N LEU A 118 17.45 -12.38 3.66
CA LEU A 118 17.73 -13.82 3.64
C LEU A 118 17.73 -14.38 5.06
N GLN A 119 16.85 -15.34 5.31
CA GLN A 119 16.85 -16.12 6.55
C GLN A 119 17.93 -17.22 6.43
N LYS A 120 18.67 -17.44 7.52
CA LYS A 120 19.69 -18.50 7.61
C LYS A 120 19.07 -19.86 7.86
#